data_AF-A0A8S3A2V0-F1
#
_entry.id   AF-A0A8S3A2V0-F1
#
_cell.length_a   1.000
_cell.length_b   1.000
_cell.length_c   1.000
_cell.angle_alpha   90.00
_cell.angle_beta   90.00
_cell.angle_gamma   90.00
#
_symmetry.space_group_name_H-M   'P 1'
#
loop_
_entity.id
_entity.type
_entity.pdbx_description
1 polymer ?
#
loop_
_entity_poly.entity_id
_entity_poly.type
_entity_poly.pdbx_seq_one_letter_code
_entity_poly.pdbx_strand_id
1 'polypeptide(L)' 'QYRLQRNPDFEGYGFRVRSNQTMDGTPHQIVSVEPYSPADVQGLRVGDYILRVNNQTVEHMNPADFTSLMQNL' A
#
# COMPACT_ATOMS: atom_id res chain seq x y z
N GLN A 1 4.37 0.80 11.94
CA GLN A 1 4.71 -0.23 10.94
C GLN A 1 3.60 -1.25 10.93
N TYR A 2 2.95 -1.47 9.78
CA TYR A 2 1.87 -2.45 9.64
C TYR A 2 2.42 -3.77 9.13
N ARG A 3 1.83 -4.89 9.56
CA ARG A 3 2.12 -6.22 9.00
C ARG A 3 0.83 -6.82 8.46
N LEU A 4 0.63 -6.70 7.16
CA LEU A 4 -0.51 -7.29 6.48
C LEU A 4 -0.23 -8.77 6.22
N GLN A 5 -1.23 -9.62 6.42
CA GLN A 5 -1.15 -11.06 6.15
C GLN A 5 -2.26 -11.41 5.16
N ARG A 6 -1.98 -12.34 4.24
CA ARG A 6 -3.01 -12.85 3.34
C ARG A 6 -4.07 -13.59 4.16
N ASN A 7 -5.33 -13.33 3.83
CA ASN A 7 -6.46 -14.07 4.38
C ASN A 7 -7.01 -14.97 3.25
N PRO A 8 -7.11 -16.30 3.43
CA PRO A 8 -7.65 -17.20 2.41
C PRO A 8 -9.06 -16.83 1.93
N ASP A 9 -9.85 -16.19 2.79
CA ASP A 9 -11.23 -15.79 2.52
C ASP A 9 -11.35 -14.37 1.95
N PHE A 10 -10.22 -13.68 1.70
CA PHE A 10 -10.19 -12.31 1.21
C PHE A 10 -9.15 -12.15 0.08
N GLU A 11 -9.59 -11.65 -1.07
CA GLU A 11 -8.67 -11.40 -2.19
C GLU A 11 -7.78 -10.18 -1.92
N GLY A 12 -6.47 -10.41 -1.84
CA GLY A 12 -5.49 -9.36 -1.58
C GLY A 12 -5.49 -8.87 -0.12
N TYR A 13 -5.28 -7.56 0.08
CA TYR A 13 -5.12 -6.94 1.40
C TYR A 13 -6.19 -5.89 1.74
N GLY A 14 -7.04 -5.51 0.78
CA GLY A 14 -8.20 -4.64 0.99
C GLY A 14 -7.89 -3.14 1.11
N PHE A 15 -6.91 -2.64 0.36
CA PHE A 15 -6.65 -1.21 0.26
C PHE A 15 -6.35 -0.80 -1.18
N ARG A 16 -6.51 0.50 -1.47
CA ARG A 16 -6.09 1.10 -2.75
C ARG A 16 -5.10 2.22 -2.49
N VAL A 17 -4.20 2.40 -3.44
CA VAL A 17 -3.12 3.39 -3.37
C VAL A 17 -3.29 4.39 -4.50
N ARG A 18 -3.16 5.69 -4.18
CA ARG A 18 -2.88 6.72 -5.17
C ARG A 18 -1.37 6.82 -5.32
N SER A 19 -0.88 6.35 -6.46
CA SER A 19 0.54 6.42 -6.77
C SER A 19 0.97 7.84 -7.05
N ASN A 20 2.24 8.13 -6.76
CA ASN A 20 2.83 9.42 -7.03
C ASN A 20 2.86 9.71 -8.54
N GLN A 21 1.94 10.55 -9.04
CA GLN A 21 1.86 10.87 -10.47
C GLN A 21 2.95 11.85 -10.92
N THR A 22 3.61 12.54 -9.98
CA THR A 22 4.59 13.60 -10.23
C THR A 22 5.95 13.19 -9.65
N MET A 23 7.06 13.38 -10.35
CA MET A 23 8.40 13.08 -9.79
C MET A 23 8.84 14.10 -8.71
N ASP A 24 7.90 14.75 -8.03
CA ASP A 24 8.13 15.80 -7.02
C ASP A 24 8.49 15.24 -5.63
N GLY A 25 8.58 13.92 -5.50
CA GLY A 25 8.92 13.25 -4.25
C GLY A 25 7.74 12.96 -3.33
N THR A 26 6.48 13.24 -3.73
CA THR A 26 5.30 12.92 -2.93
C THR A 26 5.15 11.39 -2.71
N PRO A 27 5.02 10.88 -1.48
CA PRO A 27 4.92 9.43 -1.27
C PRO A 27 3.57 8.85 -1.73
N HIS A 28 3.56 7.54 -2.02
CA HIS A 28 2.33 6.80 -2.33
C HIS A 28 1.37 6.81 -1.14
N GLN A 29 0.09 7.12 -1.38
CA GLN A 29 -0.90 7.32 -0.30
C GLN A 29 -2.05 6.32 -0.36
N ILE A 30 -2.49 5.83 0.80
CA ILE A 30 -3.70 5.04 0.93
C ILE A 30 -4.93 5.91 0.70
N VAL A 31 -5.77 5.52 -0.27
CA VAL A 31 -7.01 6.25 -0.62
C VAL A 31 -8.28 5.50 -0.32
N SER A 32 -8.21 4.19 -0.09
CA SER A 32 -9.31 3.42 0.48
C SER A 32 -8.81 2.26 1.30
N VAL A 33 -9.60 1.88 2.30
CA VAL A 33 -9.44 0.66 3.09
C VAL A 33 -10.82 0.00 3.18
N GLU A 34 -10.89 -1.27 2.85
CA GLU A 34 -12.12 -2.04 2.85
C GLU A 34 -12.41 -2.55 4.27
N PRO A 35 -13.63 -2.39 4.80
CA PRO A 35 -13.98 -2.88 6.14
C PRO A 35 -13.73 -4.38 6.29
N TYR A 36 -13.24 -4.78 7.46
CA TYR A 36 -12.92 -6.17 7.82
C TYR A 36 -11.82 -6.83 6.98
N SER A 37 -11.16 -6.08 6.10
CA SER A 37 -9.99 -6.56 5.35
C SER A 37 -8.74 -6.71 6.23
N PRO A 38 -7.71 -7.42 5.78
CA PRO A 38 -6.43 -7.46 6.48
C PRO A 38 -5.85 -6.07 6.78
N ALA A 39 -6.04 -5.09 5.89
CA ALA A 39 -5.62 -3.71 6.11
C ALA A 39 -6.40 -3.03 7.24
N ASP A 40 -7.72 -3.20 7.28
CA ASP A 40 -8.59 -2.63 8.33
C ASP A 40 -8.27 -3.23 9.70
N VAL A 41 -8.12 -4.56 9.77
CA VAL A 41 -7.77 -5.27 11.01
C VAL A 41 -6.42 -4.81 11.58
N GLN A 42 -5.47 -4.46 10.70
CA GLN A 42 -4.17 -3.90 11.11
C GLN A 42 -4.21 -2.40 11.40
N GLY A 43 -5.34 -1.74 11.17
CA GLY A 43 -5.53 -0.32 11.44
C GLY A 43 -4.89 0.61 10.41
N LEU A 44 -4.71 0.16 9.17
CA LEU A 44 -4.32 1.02 8.05
C LEU A 44 -5.45 2.01 7.78
N ARG A 45 -5.13 3.28 7.46
CA ARG A 45 -6.13 4.33 7.27
C ARG A 45 -5.92 5.08 5.97
N VAL A 46 -7.02 5.61 5.45
CA VAL A 46 -6.98 6.61 4.38
C VAL A 46 -6.16 7.81 4.85
N GLY A 47 -5.24 8.26 4.01
CA GLY A 47 -4.31 9.33 4.32
C GLY A 47 -2.90 8.84 4.70
N ASP A 48 -2.75 7.57 5.10
CA ASP A 48 -1.44 7.00 5.41
C ASP A 48 -0.54 6.95 4.17
N TYR A 49 0.77 7.12 4.39
CA TYR A 49 1.78 7.05 3.35
C TYR A 49 2.55 5.73 3.41
N ILE A 50 2.81 5.16 2.23
CA ILE A 50 3.62 3.96 2.08
C ILE A 50 5.07 4.39 1.88
N LEU A 51 5.87 4.24 2.94
CA LEU A 51 7.30 4.58 2.91
C LEU A 51 8.18 3.35 2.62
N ARG A 52 7.72 2.17 3.03
CA ARG A 52 8.40 0.88 2.83
C ARG A 52 7.44 -0.27 2.60
N VAL A 53 7.88 -1.26 1.82
CA VAL A 53 7.21 -2.54 1.56
C VAL A 53 8.26 -3.65 1.64
N ASN A 54 8.04 -4.71 2.42
CA ASN A 54 8.98 -5.85 2.55
C ASN A 54 10.45 -5.44 2.72
N ASN A 55 10.73 -4.47 3.60
CA ASN A 55 12.04 -3.89 3.84
C ASN A 55 12.66 -3.08 2.68
N GLN A 56 11.96 -2.85 1.57
CA GLN A 56 12.37 -1.94 0.51
C GLN A 56 11.74 -0.55 0.71
N THR A 57 12.54 0.52 0.59
CA THR A 57 12.03 1.90 0.60
C THR A 57 11.36 2.22 -0.72
N VAL A 58 10.16 2.78 -0.65
CA VAL A 58 9.32 3.10 -1.83
C VAL A 58 8.86 4.55 -1.87
N GLU A 59 9.30 5.38 -0.92
CA GLU A 59 8.87 6.77 -0.75
C GLU A 59 8.97 7.61 -2.04
N HIS A 60 10.02 7.41 -2.83
CA HIS A 60 10.24 8.11 -4.10
C HIS A 60 10.24 7.17 -5.30
N MET A 61 9.63 5.99 -5.17
CA MET A 61 9.53 5.03 -6.25
C MET A 61 8.58 5.57 -7.32
N ASN A 62 8.92 5.41 -8.59
CA ASN A 62 8.00 5.81 -9.66
C ASN A 62 6.77 4.87 -9.70
N PRO A 63 5.63 5.29 -10.28
CA PRO A 63 4.42 4.48 -10.33
C PRO A 63 4.58 3.11 -10.96
N ALA A 64 5.41 2.97 -12.00
CA ALA A 64 5.58 1.72 -12.72
C ALA A 64 6.27 0.68 -11.82
N ASP A 65 7.42 1.04 -11.25
CA ASP A 65 8.18 0.17 -10.34
C ASP A 65 7.37 -0.15 -9.08
N PHE A 66 6.64 0.82 -8.54
CA PHE A 66 5.78 0.61 -7.38
C PHE A 66 4.66 -0.39 -7.69
N THR A 67 3.99 -0.25 -8.84
CA THR A 67 2.93 -1.17 -9.25
C THR A 67 3.48 -2.59 -9.42
N SER A 68 4.63 -2.73 -10.07
CA SER A 68 5.31 -4.03 -10.22
C SER A 68 5.73 -4.64 -8.89
N LEU A 69 6.18 -3.84 -7.92
CA LEU A 69 6.48 -4.32 -6.57
C LEU A 69 5.22 -4.83 -5.88
N MET A 70 4.12 -4.06 -5.92
CA MET A 70 2.86 -4.39 -5.25
C MET A 70 2.17 -5.63 -5.83
N GLN A 71 2.32 -5.91 -7.14
CA GLN A 71 1.77 -7.10 -7.79
C GLN A 71 2.44 -8.41 -7.34
N ASN A 72 3.66 -8.33 -6.79
CA ASN A 72 4.43 -9.49 -6.35
C ASN A 72 4.36 -9.75 -4.82
N LEU A 73 3.47 -9.05 -4.11
CA LEU A 73 3.16 -9.25 -2.68
C LEU A 73 2.04 -10.26 -2.47
#